data_AF-A0A396TR23-F1
#
_entry.id   AF-A0A396TR23-F1
#
_cell.length_a   1.000
_cell.length_b   1.000
_cell.length_c   1.000
_cell.angle_alpha   90.00
_cell.angle_beta   90.00
_cell.angle_gamma   90.00
#
_symmetry.space_group_name_H-M   'P 1'
#
loop_
_entity.id
_entity.type
_entity.pdbx_description
1 polymer ?
#
loop_
_entity_poly.entity_id
_entity_poly.type
_entity_poly.pdbx_seq_one_letter_code
_entity_poly.pdbx_strand_id
1 'polypeptide(L)'
;MESFEFKPPSDIEISEAQQKLGFTFPNDYIDFIKSGYDLGNAPMEALEINNAQSHLDIYSAIADAKKFYDLPDELLPICEDNSDYYCLNKSGQVVFWSHNGLTDEMWQNTKEWRNQMIAEALE
;
A
#
# COMPACT_ATOMS: atom_id res chain seq x y z
N MET A 1 21.56 -6.36 21.45
CA MET A 1 20.29 -5.92 20.86
C MET A 1 20.69 -5.31 19.53
N GLU A 2 20.63 -6.07 18.45
CA GLU A 2 20.91 -5.50 17.12
C GLU A 2 19.82 -4.46 16.87
N SER A 3 20.20 -3.19 16.80
CA SER A 3 19.33 -2.15 16.27
C SER A 3 19.13 -2.48 14.80
N PHE A 4 17.99 -3.07 14.45
CA PHE A 4 17.57 -3.18 13.06
C PHE A 4 17.32 -1.75 12.58
N GLU A 5 18.34 -1.16 11.97
CA GLU A 5 18.21 0.11 11.29
C GLU A 5 17.36 -0.13 10.06
N PHE A 6 16.15 0.39 10.06
CA PHE A 6 15.29 0.37 8.88
C PHE A 6 16.04 1.08 7.75
N LYS A 7 16.27 0.36 6.65
CA LYS A 7 16.88 0.93 5.45
C LYS A 7 15.77 1.19 4.43
N PRO A 8 15.39 2.46 4.19
CA PRO A 8 14.37 2.77 3.21
C PRO A 8 14.79 2.31 1.81
N PRO A 9 13.82 1.93 0.96
CA PRO A 9 14.09 1.66 -0.45
C PRO A 9 14.72 2.88 -1.13
N SER A 10 15.73 2.63 -1.95
CA SER A 10 16.36 3.65 -2.76
C SER A 10 15.47 4.09 -3.92
N ASP A 11 15.77 5.25 -4.52
CA ASP A 11 15.04 5.74 -5.70
C ASP A 11 15.13 4.77 -6.88
N ILE A 12 16.23 4.01 -6.99
CA ILE A 12 16.40 2.98 -8.01
C ILE A 12 15.43 1.83 -7.76
N GLU A 13 15.35 1.31 -6.53
CA GLU A 13 14.41 0.24 -6.17
C GLU A 13 12.95 0.67 -6.38
N ILE A 14 12.61 1.92 -6.03
CA ILE A 14 11.28 2.48 -6.26
C ILE A 14 10.98 2.61 -7.77
N SER A 15 11.97 3.03 -8.57
CA SER A 15 11.81 3.09 -10.03
C SER A 15 11.59 1.71 -10.65
N GLU A 16 12.33 0.70 -10.21
CA GLU A 16 12.16 -0.69 -10.65
C GLU A 16 10.80 -1.25 -10.25
N ALA A 17 10.31 -0.95 -9.04
CA ALA A 17 8.99 -1.35 -8.58
C ALA A 17 7.89 -0.76 -9.47
N GLN A 18 7.95 0.54 -9.78
CA GLN A 18 7.01 1.20 -10.69
C GLN A 18 6.98 0.54 -12.08
N GLN A 19 8.14 0.17 -12.61
CA GLN A 19 8.23 -0.53 -13.91
C GLN A 19 7.61 -1.93 -13.85
N LYS A 20 7.91 -2.71 -12.81
CA LYS A 20 7.38 -4.07 -12.63
C LYS A 20 5.86 -4.07 -12.43
N LEU A 21 5.35 -3.12 -11.65
CA LEU A 21 3.93 -2.98 -11.34
C LEU A 21 3.16 -2.28 -12.46
N GLY A 22 3.85 -1.64 -13.40
CA GLY A 22 3.21 -0.86 -14.48
C GLY A 22 2.44 0.35 -13.95
N PHE A 23 2.84 0.90 -12.80
CA PHE A 23 2.13 1.96 -12.10
C PHE A 23 3.10 3.07 -11.67
N THR A 24 2.74 4.33 -11.93
CA THR A 24 3.54 5.49 -11.50
C THR A 24 3.16 5.89 -10.08
N PHE A 25 4.14 5.89 -9.17
CA PHE A 25 3.91 6.18 -7.76
C PHE A 25 3.76 7.70 -7.54
N PRO A 26 2.68 8.15 -6.87
CA PRO A 26 2.57 9.53 -6.41
C PRO A 26 3.66 9.86 -5.38
N ASN A 27 4.06 11.13 -5.29
CA ASN A 27 5.09 11.56 -4.33
C ASN A 27 4.73 11.22 -2.88
N ASP A 28 3.46 11.39 -2.47
CA ASP A 28 3.01 11.05 -1.11
C ASP A 28 3.16 9.55 -0.80
N TYR A 29 3.03 8.68 -1.81
CA TYR A 29 3.27 7.25 -1.64
C TYR A 29 4.77 6.92 -1.59
N ILE A 30 5.60 7.61 -2.37
CA ILE A 30 7.06 7.50 -2.29
C ILE A 30 7.56 7.91 -0.89
N ASP A 31 7.03 9.01 -0.35
CA ASP A 31 7.35 9.47 1.01
C ASP A 31 6.94 8.43 2.06
N PHE A 32 5.78 7.78 1.89
CA PHE A 32 5.31 6.70 2.75
C PHE A 32 6.20 5.44 2.67
N ILE A 33 6.62 5.03 1.47
CA ILE A 33 7.59 3.94 1.30
C ILE A 33 8.91 4.28 2.02
N LYS A 34 9.39 5.52 1.87
CA LYS A 34 10.65 5.97 2.49
C LYS A 34 10.55 6.19 3.99
N SER A 35 9.35 6.37 4.56
CA SER A 35 9.16 6.34 6.01
C SER A 35 9.15 4.92 6.58
N GLY A 36 9.23 3.90 5.72
CA GLY A 36 9.17 2.49 6.10
C GLY A 36 7.78 1.98 6.30
N TYR A 37 6.84 2.43 5.46
CA TYR A 37 5.45 2.00 5.48
C TYR A 37 4.78 2.23 6.84
N ASP A 38 5.29 3.21 7.58
CA ASP A 38 4.92 3.49 8.96
C ASP A 38 3.44 3.87 9.08
N LEU A 39 2.66 2.99 9.70
CA LEU A 39 1.25 3.17 10.05
C LEU A 39 1.06 3.39 11.56
N GLY A 40 2.11 3.77 12.28
CA GLY A 40 2.06 4.01 13.72
C GLY A 40 1.59 2.77 14.50
N ASN A 41 0.53 2.94 15.29
CA ASN A 41 -0.09 1.85 16.07
C ASN A 41 -1.32 1.25 15.37
N ALA A 42 -1.58 1.58 14.10
CA ALA A 42 -2.70 1.00 13.39
C ALA A 42 -2.53 -0.53 13.29
N PRO A 43 -3.61 -1.32 13.52
CA PRO A 43 -3.54 -2.78 13.52
C PRO A 43 -3.55 -3.35 12.09
N MET A 44 -2.73 -2.78 11.21
CA MET A 44 -2.64 -3.11 9.79
C MET A 44 -1.20 -2.92 9.30
N GLU A 45 -0.85 -3.66 8.25
CA GLU A 45 0.48 -3.64 7.68
C GLU A 45 0.38 -3.27 6.19
N ALA A 46 1.22 -2.33 5.75
CA ALA A 46 1.27 -1.95 4.35
C ALA A 46 2.08 -2.96 3.54
N LEU A 47 1.73 -3.08 2.26
CA LEU A 47 2.45 -3.91 1.30
C LEU A 47 3.76 -3.24 0.90
N GLU A 48 4.83 -4.02 0.85
CA GLU A 48 6.20 -3.56 0.65
C GLU A 48 6.76 -3.98 -0.71
N ILE A 49 7.55 -3.09 -1.33
CA ILE A 49 8.14 -3.30 -2.66
C ILE A 49 9.46 -4.08 -2.66
N ASN A 50 10.10 -4.27 -1.50
CA ASN A 50 11.36 -4.98 -1.32
C ASN A 50 11.47 -5.53 0.11
N ASN A 51 12.24 -6.60 0.30
CA ASN A 51 12.51 -7.24 1.61
C ASN A 51 11.25 -7.58 2.45
N ALA A 52 10.09 -7.67 1.80
CA ALA A 52 8.81 -7.92 2.42
C ALA A 52 8.76 -9.34 3.02
N GLN A 53 8.04 -9.48 4.14
CA GLN A 53 7.54 -10.80 4.53
C GLN A 53 6.55 -11.30 3.47
N SER A 54 6.35 -12.62 3.40
CA SER A 54 5.57 -13.21 2.31
C SER A 54 4.15 -12.65 2.17
N HIS A 55 3.50 -12.27 3.27
CA HIS A 55 2.14 -11.69 3.25
C HIS A 55 2.12 -10.18 3.01
N LEU A 56 3.28 -9.51 3.08
CA LEU A 56 3.44 -8.09 2.79
C LEU A 56 4.00 -7.84 1.40
N ASP A 57 4.34 -8.88 0.65
CA ASP A 57 4.92 -8.71 -0.69
C ASP A 57 3.89 -8.16 -1.68
N ILE A 58 4.08 -6.92 -2.11
CA ILE A 58 3.14 -6.23 -3.00
C ILE A 58 2.92 -6.98 -4.33
N TYR A 59 3.94 -7.67 -4.83
CA TYR A 59 3.88 -8.38 -6.11
C TYR A 59 3.01 -9.63 -6.01
N SER A 60 3.13 -10.37 -4.91
CA SER A 60 2.28 -11.52 -4.62
C SER A 60 0.84 -11.06 -4.35
N ALA A 61 0.65 -10.02 -3.54
CA ALA A 61 -0.66 -9.47 -3.22
C ALA A 61 -1.43 -8.98 -4.46
N ILE A 62 -0.81 -8.21 -5.36
CA ILE A 62 -1.47 -7.77 -6.59
C ILE A 62 -1.78 -8.94 -7.53
N ALA A 63 -0.89 -9.95 -7.61
CA ALA A 63 -1.12 -11.13 -8.45
C ALA A 63 -2.32 -11.95 -7.94
N ASP A 64 -2.41 -12.15 -6.63
CA ASP A 64 -3.51 -12.87 -6.00
C ASP A 64 -4.82 -12.07 -6.08
N ALA A 65 -4.79 -10.77 -5.80
CA ALA A 65 -5.98 -9.91 -5.88
C ALA A 65 -6.59 -9.89 -7.29
N LYS A 66 -5.75 -9.79 -8.33
CA LYS A 66 -6.22 -9.87 -9.73
C LYS A 66 -6.73 -11.25 -10.10
N LYS A 67 -6.09 -12.32 -9.62
CA LYS A 67 -6.41 -13.69 -10.00
C LYS A 67 -7.67 -14.23 -9.33
N PHE A 68 -7.88 -13.87 -8.06
CA PHE A 68 -8.92 -14.46 -7.22
C PHE A 68 -10.11 -13.52 -6.99
N TYR A 69 -9.91 -12.22 -7.07
CA TYR A 69 -10.92 -11.22 -6.71
C TYR A 69 -11.22 -10.21 -7.81
N ASP A 70 -10.69 -10.39 -9.03
CA ASP A 70 -10.93 -9.52 -10.19
C ASP A 70 -10.62 -8.03 -9.91
N LEU A 71 -9.55 -7.76 -9.13
CA LEU A 71 -9.10 -6.39 -8.85
C LEU A 71 -8.84 -5.61 -10.17
N PRO A 72 -9.40 -4.39 -10.34
CA PRO A 72 -9.17 -3.58 -11.54
C PRO A 72 -7.69 -3.28 -11.81
N ASP A 73 -7.29 -3.31 -13.09
CA ASP A 73 -5.89 -3.13 -13.50
C ASP A 73 -5.32 -1.73 -13.21
N GLU A 74 -6.18 -0.73 -13.08
CA GLU A 74 -5.82 0.64 -12.72
C GLU A 74 -5.58 0.86 -11.23
N LEU A 75 -5.84 -0.14 -10.39
CA LEU A 75 -5.64 -0.09 -8.95
C LEU A 75 -4.36 -0.80 -8.55
N LEU A 76 -3.62 -0.17 -7.64
CA LEU A 76 -2.43 -0.74 -7.02
C LEU A 76 -2.72 -0.97 -5.52
N PRO A 77 -2.82 -2.22 -5.03
CA PRO A 77 -3.01 -2.46 -3.61
C PRO A 77 -1.78 -2.00 -2.83
N ILE A 78 -2.00 -1.28 -1.73
CA ILE A 78 -0.96 -0.76 -0.84
C ILE A 78 -1.07 -1.29 0.59
N CYS A 79 -2.20 -1.87 0.95
CA CYS A 79 -2.46 -2.52 2.24
C CYS A 79 -3.61 -3.51 2.05
N GLU A 80 -3.48 -4.72 2.60
CA GLU A 80 -4.53 -5.73 2.62
C GLU A 80 -5.24 -5.71 3.98
N ASP A 81 -6.57 -5.82 3.95
CA ASP A 81 -7.42 -6.01 5.12
C ASP A 81 -8.46 -7.11 4.82
N ASN A 82 -8.22 -8.32 5.31
CA ASN A 82 -9.16 -9.45 5.19
C ASN A 82 -9.67 -9.71 3.75
N SER A 83 -8.76 -9.71 2.77
CA SER A 83 -9.06 -9.83 1.32
C SER A 83 -9.78 -8.63 0.68
N ASP A 84 -9.96 -7.55 1.43
CA ASP A 84 -10.19 -6.21 0.90
C ASP A 84 -8.87 -5.45 0.86
N TYR A 85 -8.82 -4.37 0.08
CA TYR A 85 -7.56 -3.68 -0.18
C TYR A 85 -7.74 -2.16 -0.18
N TYR A 86 -6.85 -1.48 0.53
CA TYR A 86 -6.60 -0.07 0.24
C TYR A 86 -5.73 -0.01 -1.02
N CYS A 87 -6.23 0.69 -2.03
CA CYS A 87 -5.59 0.76 -3.34
C CYS A 87 -5.30 2.20 -3.76
N LEU A 88 -4.16 2.43 -4.40
CA LEU A 88 -3.90 3.65 -5.14
C LEU A 88 -4.56 3.61 -6.51
N ASN A 89 -5.20 4.71 -6.89
CA ASN A 89 -5.65 4.93 -8.26
C ASN A 89 -4.68 5.84 -9.04
N LYS A 90 -4.90 5.97 -10.35
CA LYS A 90 -4.06 6.78 -11.26
C LYS A 90 -4.00 8.28 -10.91
N SER A 91 -4.96 8.79 -10.14
CA SER A 91 -4.97 10.16 -9.65
C SER A 91 -4.13 10.35 -8.38
N GLY A 92 -3.63 9.25 -7.81
CA GLY A 92 -2.88 9.23 -6.56
C GLY A 92 -3.74 9.22 -5.30
N GLN A 93 -5.06 9.03 -5.45
CA GLN A 93 -5.98 8.86 -4.33
C GLN A 93 -5.90 7.43 -3.81
N VAL A 94 -6.12 7.25 -2.52
CA VAL A 94 -6.34 5.92 -1.93
C VAL A 94 -7.83 5.66 -1.95
N VAL A 95 -8.24 4.49 -2.43
CA VAL A 95 -9.62 4.00 -2.39
C VAL A 95 -9.65 2.70 -1.62
N PHE A 96 -10.67 2.50 -0.80
CA PHE A 96 -10.91 1.17 -0.24
C PHE A 96 -11.66 0.35 -1.29
N TRP A 97 -11.14 -0.80 -1.66
CA TRP A 97 -11.77 -1.71 -2.60
C TRP A 97 -12.14 -2.99 -1.86
N SER A 98 -13.41 -3.39 -1.93
CA SER A 98 -13.89 -4.62 -1.32
C SER A 98 -14.30 -5.65 -2.36
N HIS A 99 -13.90 -6.90 -2.15
CA HIS A 99 -14.34 -8.01 -2.98
C HIS A 99 -15.85 -8.33 -2.78
N ASN A 100 -16.46 -7.79 -1.73
CA ASN A 100 -17.86 -8.01 -1.36
C ASN A 100 -18.82 -6.92 -1.84
N GLY A 101 -18.34 -5.84 -2.49
CA GLY A 101 -19.22 -4.83 -3.08
C GLY A 101 -18.69 -3.40 -3.07
N LEU A 102 -19.60 -2.46 -3.33
CA LEU A 102 -19.28 -1.03 -3.46
C LEU A 102 -19.02 -0.38 -2.11
N THR A 103 -17.93 0.37 -2.05
CA THR A 103 -17.57 1.27 -0.95
C THR A 103 -17.34 2.67 -1.55
N ASP A 104 -17.65 3.71 -0.79
CA ASP A 104 -17.42 5.11 -1.18
C ASP A 104 -16.19 5.71 -0.44
N GLU A 105 -15.42 4.86 0.24
CA GLU A 105 -14.27 5.27 1.04
C GLU A 105 -13.07 5.59 0.16
N MET A 106 -12.61 6.84 0.27
CA MET A 106 -11.54 7.40 -0.53
C MET A 106 -10.84 8.54 0.21
N TRP A 107 -9.53 8.64 0.02
CA TRP A 107 -8.66 9.69 0.55
C TRP A 107 -7.93 10.39 -0.59
N GLN A 108 -7.63 11.69 -0.45
CA GLN A 108 -7.01 12.46 -1.52
C GLN A 108 -5.61 11.96 -1.88
N ASN A 109 -4.90 11.38 -0.92
CA ASN A 109 -3.58 10.80 -1.10
C ASN A 109 -3.21 9.84 0.04
N THR A 110 -2.07 9.15 -0.10
CA THR A 110 -1.53 8.22 0.89
C THR A 110 -1.33 8.84 2.26
N LYS A 111 -0.94 10.13 2.32
CA LYS A 111 -0.70 10.81 3.59
C LYS A 111 -1.99 11.01 4.39
N GLU A 112 -3.08 11.40 3.72
CA GLU A 112 -4.39 11.56 4.36
C GLU A 112 -4.92 10.22 4.87
N TRP A 113 -4.88 9.19 4.02
CA TRP A 113 -5.24 7.82 4.40
C TRP A 113 -4.45 7.35 5.64
N ARG A 114 -3.11 7.41 5.58
CA ARG A 114 -2.23 7.04 6.70
C ARG A 114 -2.61 7.74 8.00
N ASN A 115 -2.83 9.06 7.95
CA ASN A 115 -3.15 9.83 9.14
C ASN A 115 -4.50 9.43 9.74
N GLN A 116 -5.49 9.11 8.89
CA GLN A 116 -6.78 8.62 9.37
C GLN A 116 -6.65 7.24 10.02
N MET A 117 -5.95 6.29 9.40
CA MET A 117 -5.75 4.94 9.98
C MET A 117 -5.03 5.00 11.33
N ILE A 118 -4.04 5.89 11.48
CA ILE A 118 -3.37 6.14 12.76
C ILE A 118 -4.34 6.72 13.79
N ALA A 119 -5.20 7.66 13.39
CA ALA A 119 -6.15 8.29 14.30
C ALA A 119 -7.20 7.30 14.81
N GLU A 120 -7.74 6.45 13.93
CA GLU A 120 -8.73 5.42 14.27
C GLU A 120 -8.17 4.36 15.23
N ALA A 121 -6.87 4.09 15.17
CA ALA A 121 -6.20 3.15 16.06
C ALA A 121 -6.01 3.65 17.51
N LEU A 122 -6.27 4.94 17.77
CA LEU A 122 -6.14 5.56 19.08
C LEU A 122 -7.47 5.68 19.84
N GLU A 123 -8.60 5.34 19.19
CA GLU A 123 -9.95 5.35 19.76
C GLU A 123 -10.32 4.01 20.41
#